data_AF-A0A3S4LTL4-F1
#
_entry.id   AF-A0A3S4LTL4-F1
#
_cell.length_a   1.000
_cell.length_b   1.000
_cell.length_c   1.000
_cell.angle_alpha   90.00
_cell.angle_beta   90.00
_cell.angle_gamma   90.00
#
_symmetry.space_group_name_H-M   'P 1'
#
loop_
_entity.id
_entity.type
_entity.pdbx_description
1 polymer ?
#
loop_
_entity_poly.entity_id
_entity_poly.type
_entity_poly.pdbx_seq_one_letter_code
_entity_poly.pdbx_strand_id
1 'polypeptide(L)'
;MKRANAGKLDGVNVLLRPVSAESLENLVTTSTAPFISRETARAAQSLNSPAPGGFLIASDEGSELVDQTWPSTPLYDYPAQEQWSAFQRLAQTLMQTPFSAEGIVTSVYTDANGTQHISLHRIPR
;
A
#
# COMPACT_ATOMS: atom_id res chain seq x y z
N MET A 1 36.69 -15.12 19.54
CA MET A 1 35.48 -14.40 19.10
C MET A 1 35.82 -12.90 18.97
N LYS A 2 36.14 -12.41 17.77
CA LYS A 2 36.34 -10.96 17.53
C LYS A 2 35.24 -10.48 16.60
N ARG A 3 34.39 -9.58 17.13
CA ARG A 3 33.26 -8.96 16.42
C ARG A 3 33.80 -7.88 15.48
N ALA A 4 33.28 -7.86 14.25
CA ALA A 4 33.57 -6.82 13.27
C ALA A 4 32.79 -5.55 13.65
N ASN A 5 33.50 -4.50 14.06
CA ASN A 5 32.99 -3.13 14.11
C ASN A 5 33.55 -2.40 12.89
N ALA A 6 32.67 -1.85 12.07
CA ALA A 6 32.99 -1.03 10.90
C ALA A 6 33.87 -1.72 9.83
N GLY A 7 33.24 -2.54 8.99
CA GLY A 7 33.53 -2.69 7.55
C GLY A 7 34.94 -3.06 7.07
N LYS A 8 35.92 -3.26 7.95
CA LYS A 8 37.30 -3.52 7.58
C LYS A 8 37.73 -4.84 8.20
N LEU A 9 37.59 -5.90 7.42
CA LEU A 9 38.34 -7.14 7.64
C LEU A 9 39.77 -6.87 7.16
N ASP A 10 40.74 -6.90 8.09
CA ASP A 10 42.16 -6.74 7.77
C ASP A 10 42.55 -7.72 6.64
N GLY A 11 42.98 -7.16 5.50
CA GLY A 11 43.55 -7.92 4.39
C GLY A 11 42.67 -8.08 3.15
N VAL A 12 41.41 -7.62 3.13
CA VAL A 12 40.57 -7.72 1.92
C VAL A 12 40.04 -6.35 1.52
N ASN A 13 40.71 -5.70 0.56
CA ASN A 13 40.17 -4.56 -0.18
C ASN A 13 39.08 -5.10 -1.12
N VAL A 14 37.81 -5.00 -0.74
CA VAL A 14 36.69 -5.36 -1.62
C VAL A 14 36.44 -4.19 -2.58
N LEU A 15 37.29 -4.07 -3.60
CA LEU A 15 36.95 -3.33 -4.82
C LEU A 15 36.08 -4.26 -5.66
N LEU A 16 34.76 -4.15 -5.53
CA LEU A 16 33.85 -4.84 -6.45
C LEU A 16 34.13 -4.31 -7.86
N ARG A 17 34.58 -5.18 -8.75
CA ARG A 17 34.64 -4.85 -10.17
C ARG A 17 33.20 -4.55 -10.64
N PRO A 18 32.96 -3.63 -11.58
CA PRO A 18 31.61 -3.19 -11.97
C PRO A 18 30.62 -4.34 -12.25
N VAL A 19 31.09 -5.40 -12.92
CA VAL A 19 30.29 -6.61 -13.24
C VAL A 19 29.82 -7.35 -11.97
N SER A 20 30.60 -7.32 -10.90
CA SER A 20 30.26 -7.95 -9.61
C SER A 20 29.24 -7.13 -8.82
N ALA A 21 29.21 -5.80 -8.99
CA ALA A 21 28.23 -4.93 -8.36
C ALA A 21 26.85 -5.10 -9.01
N GLU A 22 26.78 -5.11 -10.34
CA GLU A 22 25.55 -5.36 -11.09
C GLU A 22 24.98 -6.77 -10.82
N SER A 23 25.85 -7.79 -10.78
CA SER A 23 25.43 -9.16 -10.45
C SER A 23 24.88 -9.26 -9.02
N LEU A 24 25.50 -8.55 -8.07
CA LEU A 24 25.03 -8.50 -6.69
C LEU A 24 23.69 -7.78 -6.59
N GLU A 25 23.53 -6.65 -7.28
CA GLU A 25 22.27 -5.89 -7.33
C GLU A 25 21.14 -6.73 -7.92
N ASN A 26 21.40 -7.45 -9.02
CA ASN A 26 20.43 -8.38 -9.61
C ASN A 26 20.07 -9.52 -8.65
N LEU A 27 21.06 -10.09 -7.96
CA LEU A 27 20.81 -11.15 -6.99
C LEU A 27 19.97 -10.66 -5.81
N VAL A 28 20.26 -9.48 -5.27
CA VAL A 28 19.44 -8.85 -4.22
C VAL A 28 18.04 -8.60 -4.75
N THR A 29 17.92 -7.93 -5.89
CA THR A 29 16.65 -7.60 -6.57
C THR A 29 15.76 -8.82 -6.74
N THR A 30 16.28 -9.89 -7.36
CA THR A 30 15.53 -11.12 -7.62
C THR A 30 15.19 -11.86 -6.32
N SER A 31 16.10 -11.91 -5.35
CA SER A 31 15.88 -12.63 -4.09
C SER A 31 14.87 -11.95 -3.16
N THR A 32 14.81 -10.61 -3.15
CA THR A 32 13.90 -9.85 -2.28
C THR A 32 12.55 -9.57 -2.91
N ALA A 33 12.43 -9.58 -4.24
CA ALA A 33 11.19 -9.23 -4.94
C ALA A 33 9.93 -9.97 -4.42
N PRO A 34 9.94 -11.31 -4.22
CA PRO A 34 8.75 -12.02 -3.73
C PRO A 34 8.31 -11.56 -2.34
N PHE A 35 9.27 -11.23 -1.47
CA PHE A 35 8.98 -10.74 -0.13
C PHE A 35 8.34 -9.36 -0.18
N ILE A 36 8.91 -8.43 -0.96
CA ILE A 36 8.39 -7.06 -1.05
C ILE A 36 6.98 -7.05 -1.65
N SER A 37 6.75 -7.79 -2.73
CA SER A 37 5.43 -7.86 -3.36
C SER A 37 4.39 -8.48 -2.41
N ARG A 38 4.76 -9.51 -1.64
CA ARG A 38 3.86 -10.13 -0.65
C ARG A 38 3.51 -9.18 0.49
N GLU A 39 4.49 -8.52 1.10
CA GLU A 39 4.22 -7.58 2.19
C GLU A 39 3.46 -6.35 1.70
N THR A 40 3.72 -5.88 0.48
CA THR A 40 2.94 -4.79 -0.12
C THR A 40 1.48 -5.19 -0.35
N ALA A 41 1.23 -6.39 -0.88
CA ALA A 41 -0.14 -6.90 -1.05
C ALA A 41 -0.86 -7.06 0.29
N ARG A 42 -0.17 -7.57 1.31
CA ARG A 42 -0.70 -7.72 2.67
C ARG A 42 -1.07 -6.36 3.28
N ALA A 43 -0.20 -5.36 3.13
CA ALA A 43 -0.47 -4.00 3.63
C ALA A 43 -1.65 -3.35 2.89
N ALA A 44 -1.75 -3.53 1.57
CA ALA A 44 -2.88 -3.05 0.78
C ALA A 44 -4.21 -3.70 1.21
N GLN A 45 -4.21 -5.01 1.48
CA GLN A 45 -5.39 -5.70 2.02
C GLN A 45 -5.80 -5.16 3.41
N SER A 46 -4.81 -4.89 4.27
CA SER A 46 -5.06 -4.31 5.58
C SER A 46 -5.64 -2.90 5.48
N LEU A 47 -5.19 -2.09 4.52
CA LEU A 47 -5.70 -0.73 4.31
C LEU A 47 -7.16 -0.73 3.82
N ASN A 48 -7.53 -1.71 3.00
CA ASN A 48 -8.90 -1.88 2.51
C ASN A 48 -9.86 -2.52 3.54
N SER A 49 -9.36 -2.88 4.72
CA SER A 49 -10.18 -3.49 5.76
C SER A 49 -10.82 -2.39 6.62
N PRO A 50 -12.14 -2.45 6.90
CA PRO A 50 -12.78 -1.46 7.77
C PRO A 50 -12.16 -1.48 9.17
N ALA A 51 -11.97 -0.30 9.76
CA ALA A 51 -11.46 -0.19 11.12
C ALA A 51 -12.50 -0.73 12.12
N PRO A 52 -12.12 -1.60 13.07
CA PRO A 52 -13.03 -2.04 14.12
C PRO A 52 -13.63 -0.87 14.90
N GLY A 53 -14.95 -0.86 15.08
CA GLY A 53 -15.66 0.27 15.71
C GLY A 53 -15.74 1.55 14.86
N GLY A 54 -15.26 1.51 13.61
CA GLY A 54 -15.26 2.65 12.69
C GLY A 54 -16.54 2.77 11.86
N PHE A 55 -16.44 3.51 10.77
CA PHE A 55 -17.53 3.72 9.81
C PHE A 55 -17.10 3.31 8.40
N LEU A 56 -18.00 2.69 7.66
CA LEU A 56 -17.86 2.44 6.23
C LEU A 56 -19.04 3.08 5.52
N ILE A 57 -18.75 4.00 4.60
CA ILE A 57 -19.76 4.68 3.78
C ILE A 57 -19.63 4.17 2.35
N ALA A 58 -20.71 3.65 1.80
CA ALA A 58 -20.74 3.10 0.45
C ALA A 58 -21.97 3.60 -0.32
N SER A 59 -21.82 3.73 -1.64
CA SER A 59 -22.93 4.00 -2.55
C SER A 59 -23.68 2.71 -2.84
N ASP A 60 -25.01 2.69 -2.68
CA ASP A 60 -25.83 1.54 -3.09
C ASP A 60 -26.00 1.43 -4.62
N GLU A 61 -25.65 2.50 -5.33
CA GLU A 61 -25.59 2.56 -6.80
C GLU A 61 -24.21 2.17 -7.36
N GLY A 62 -23.25 1.87 -6.48
CA GLY A 62 -21.86 1.56 -6.88
C GLY A 62 -21.09 2.76 -7.42
N SER A 63 -21.57 3.98 -7.18
CA SER A 63 -20.86 5.20 -7.58
C SER A 63 -19.70 5.53 -6.64
N GLU A 64 -18.64 6.13 -7.20
CA GLU A 64 -17.51 6.61 -6.43
C GLU A 64 -17.93 7.81 -5.58
N LEU A 65 -17.59 7.78 -4.29
CA LEU A 65 -17.92 8.83 -3.31
C LEU A 65 -16.77 9.83 -3.11
N VAL A 66 -15.61 9.55 -3.70
CA VAL A 66 -14.40 10.35 -3.58
C VAL A 66 -13.97 10.75 -4.98
N ASP A 67 -13.82 12.05 -5.22
CA ASP A 67 -13.29 12.55 -6.48
C ASP A 67 -11.77 12.61 -6.38
N GLN A 68 -11.12 11.49 -6.71
CA GLN A 68 -9.66 11.36 -6.66
C GLN A 68 -9.09 10.97 -8.02
N THR A 69 -7.98 11.63 -8.39
CA THR A 69 -7.22 11.23 -9.56
C THR A 69 -6.44 9.96 -9.24
N TRP A 70 -6.82 8.86 -9.89
CA TRP A 70 -6.12 7.59 -9.76
C TRP A 70 -4.70 7.68 -10.35
N PRO A 71 -3.71 6.96 -9.77
CA PRO A 71 -2.36 6.90 -10.33
C PRO A 71 -2.40 6.36 -11.77
N SER A 72 -1.55 6.92 -12.66
CA SER A 72 -1.44 6.44 -14.03
C SER A 72 -0.89 5.02 -14.13
N THR A 73 -0.14 4.59 -13.13
CA THR A 73 0.48 3.26 -13.06
C THR A 73 -0.13 2.49 -11.89
N PRO A 74 -0.78 1.35 -12.14
CA PRO A 74 -1.29 0.48 -11.09
C PRO A 74 -0.19 0.03 -10.12
N LEU A 75 -0.55 -0.16 -8.86
CA LEU A 75 0.41 -0.53 -7.81
C LEU A 75 1.20 -1.80 -8.16
N TYR A 76 0.58 -2.78 -8.80
CA TYR A 76 1.20 -4.07 -9.11
C TYR A 76 2.03 -4.07 -10.40
N ASP A 77 2.01 -2.97 -11.14
CA ASP A 77 2.81 -2.81 -12.37
C ASP A 77 4.20 -2.20 -12.07
N TYR A 78 4.44 -1.75 -10.83
CA TYR A 78 5.75 -1.29 -10.38
C TYR A 78 6.72 -2.46 -10.20
N PRO A 79 8.02 -2.25 -10.47
CA PRO A 79 9.07 -3.15 -10.00
C PRO A 79 8.94 -3.38 -8.49
N ALA A 80 9.20 -4.59 -8.03
CA ALA A 80 8.99 -4.97 -6.63
C ALA A 80 9.70 -4.01 -5.65
N GLN A 81 10.89 -3.53 -5.99
CA GLN A 81 11.69 -2.59 -5.19
C GLN A 81 10.99 -1.25 -4.98
N GLU A 82 10.22 -0.80 -5.96
CA GLU A 82 9.49 0.47 -5.94
C GLU A 82 8.08 0.32 -5.40
N GLN A 83 7.52 -0.90 -5.46
CA GLN A 83 6.13 -1.20 -5.14
C GLN A 83 5.75 -0.73 -3.73
N TRP A 84 6.61 -0.94 -2.74
CA TRP A 84 6.36 -0.46 -1.37
C TRP A 84 6.25 1.06 -1.28
N SER A 85 7.17 1.78 -1.93
CA SER A 85 7.16 3.24 -1.94
C SER A 85 5.94 3.78 -2.70
N ALA A 86 5.55 3.13 -3.79
CA ALA A 86 4.33 3.45 -4.51
C ALA A 86 3.08 3.23 -3.64
N PHE A 87 3.02 2.13 -2.89
CA PHE A 87 1.95 1.87 -1.93
C PHE A 87 1.88 2.94 -0.85
N GLN A 88 3.01 3.34 -0.26
CA GLN A 88 3.04 4.38 0.77
C GLN A 88 2.50 5.72 0.26
N ARG A 89 2.87 6.12 -0.97
CA ARG A 89 2.33 7.33 -1.60
C ARG A 89 0.83 7.23 -1.81
N LEU A 90 0.34 6.11 -2.35
CA LEU A 90 -1.08 5.89 -2.55
C LEU A 90 -1.86 5.94 -1.22
N ALA A 91 -1.38 5.22 -0.21
CA ALA A 91 -1.98 5.20 1.12
C ALA A 91 -2.02 6.60 1.74
N GLN A 92 -0.94 7.37 1.61
CA GLN A 92 -0.88 8.74 2.12
C GLN A 92 -1.90 9.64 1.40
N THR A 93 -2.00 9.55 0.07
CA THR A 93 -3.03 10.27 -0.70
C THR A 93 -4.42 9.90 -0.19
N LEU A 94 -4.75 8.61 -0.14
CA LEU A 94 -6.07 8.13 0.32
C LEU A 94 -6.42 8.61 1.74
N MET A 95 -5.45 8.59 2.67
CA MET A 95 -5.67 9.04 4.05
C MET A 95 -5.77 10.56 4.21
N GLN A 96 -5.26 11.33 3.23
CA GLN A 96 -5.24 12.80 3.28
C GLN A 96 -6.25 13.45 2.33
N THR A 97 -6.87 12.70 1.43
CA THR A 97 -7.91 13.21 0.53
C THR A 97 -9.18 13.48 1.34
N PRO A 98 -9.57 14.76 1.51
CA PRO A 98 -10.88 15.06 2.10
C PRO A 98 -11.96 14.58 1.13
N PHE A 99 -13.03 14.01 1.66
CA PHE A 99 -14.19 13.63 0.87
C PHE A 99 -15.46 14.21 1.50
N SER A 100 -16.48 14.38 0.66
CA SER A 100 -17.83 14.75 1.08
C SER A 100 -18.80 13.86 0.34
N ALA A 101 -19.66 13.15 1.07
CA ALA A 101 -20.69 12.31 0.51
C ALA A 101 -22.06 12.84 0.94
N GLU A 102 -22.96 13.04 -0.02
CA GLU A 102 -24.33 13.46 0.21
C GLU A 102 -25.28 12.47 -0.48
N GLY A 103 -26.36 12.11 0.19
CA GLY A 103 -27.29 11.09 -0.28
C GLY A 103 -28.41 10.83 0.71
N ILE A 104 -29.37 10.04 0.26
CA ILE A 104 -30.40 9.44 1.12
C ILE A 104 -29.79 8.21 1.76
N VAL A 105 -29.83 8.13 3.09
CA VAL A 105 -29.39 6.93 3.80
C VAL A 105 -30.41 5.81 3.56
N THR A 106 -29.99 4.75 2.90
CA THR A 106 -30.86 3.59 2.57
C THR A 106 -30.67 2.41 3.51
N SER A 107 -29.52 2.31 4.17
CA SER A 107 -29.23 1.28 5.14
C SER A 107 -28.22 1.75 6.18
N VAL A 108 -28.43 1.34 7.44
CA VAL A 108 -27.47 1.47 8.52
C VAL A 108 -27.46 0.19 9.33
N TYR A 109 -26.33 -0.49 9.41
CA TYR A 109 -26.16 -1.66 10.27
C TYR A 109 -24.74 -1.72 10.84
N THR A 110 -24.55 -2.54 11.88
CA THR A 110 -23.24 -2.76 12.50
C THR A 110 -22.79 -4.18 12.22
N ASP A 111 -21.54 -4.37 11.77
CA ASP A 111 -20.98 -5.69 11.55
C ASP A 111 -20.41 -6.32 12.83
N ALA A 112 -19.92 -7.56 12.72
CA ALA A 112 -19.33 -8.29 13.85
C ALA A 112 -18.07 -7.64 14.43
N ASN A 113 -17.40 -6.74 13.69
CA ASN A 113 -16.23 -5.99 14.13
C ASN A 113 -16.62 -4.65 14.79
N GLY A 114 -17.91 -4.36 14.91
CA GLY A 114 -18.41 -3.09 15.44
C GLY A 114 -18.36 -1.94 14.41
N THR A 115 -18.02 -2.21 13.15
CA THR A 115 -18.01 -1.18 12.11
C THR A 115 -19.44 -0.83 11.73
N GLN A 116 -19.77 0.45 11.70
CA GLN A 116 -21.06 0.91 11.21
C GLN A 116 -21.01 1.09 9.69
N HIS A 117 -21.84 0.33 9.00
CA HIS A 117 -22.02 0.41 7.55
C HIS A 117 -23.17 1.36 7.25
N ILE A 118 -22.92 2.35 6.40
CA ILE A 118 -23.90 3.35 5.96
C ILE A 118 -23.96 3.30 4.42
N SER A 119 -25.13 2.95 3.90
CA SER A 119 -25.40 2.96 2.46
C SER A 119 -26.07 4.27 2.06
N LEU A 120 -25.55 4.91 1.02
CA LEU A 120 -26.07 6.15 0.46
C LEU A 120 -26.60 5.91 -0.95
N HIS A 121 -27.79 6.43 -1.21
CA HIS A 121 -28.37 6.57 -2.53
C HIS A 121 -28.31 8.03 -2.95
N ARG A 122 -28.03 8.34 -4.22
CA ARG A 122 -28.00 9.74 -4.68
C ARG A 122 -29.35 10.42 -4.51
N ILE A 123 -29.32 11.72 -4.18
CA ILE A 123 -30.52 12.55 -4.16
C ILE A 123 -30.94 12.77 -5.62
N PRO A 124 -32.18 12.40 -6.01
CA PRO A 124 -32.68 12.69 -7.35
C PRO A 124 -32.64 14.22 -7.59
N ARG A 125 -32.05 14.65 -8.71
CA ARG A 125 -32.08 16.05 -9.15
C ARG A 125 -33.36 16.40 -9.87
#